data_AF-A0A058Z2S7-F1
#
_entry.id   AF-A0A058Z2S7-F1
#
_cell.length_a   1.000
_cell.length_b   1.000
_cell.length_c   1.000
_cell.angle_alpha   90.00
_cell.angle_beta   90.00
_cell.angle_gamma   90.00
#
_symmetry.space_group_name_H-M   'P 1'
#
loop_
_entity.id
_entity.type
_entity.pdbx_description
1 polymer ?
#
loop_
_entity_poly.entity_id
_entity_poly.type
_entity_poly.pdbx_seq_one_letter_code
_entity_poly.pdbx_strand_id
1 'polypeptide(L)'
;MRHFLIVALIAALLGPALALGPACQRSADAPVFTGEPSWPSPMKANLTIALLGDVAMRNESVLVFDLIKRRGADFAIHAGDFDYDNDPESWEQFIDRELGEYYPYFAVIGNHDQLRWSGYEKGIVNRMRRLGADNHCKGVPGISTVCNWEGFLFAMSGVGCRLGDHEEFLEEALGSYANPWKLCTWHKNQRMYQIGGKLSTTGYGVYDACRRAGALIHTGHEHSYSRTHLMSNFEKYAVASTDRDIHLSAGRTIAWVSGLGGRGVRDWNEDLVSNPWWAAVGASNNGIQEGALFCTFNIHGDPRRAFCEFEDIAGRIWDQFQVFSHVDPHGVPAPQSRLEEELETRNRGDDLCRTRQFEVQVMRQKDNYIFDRASGTRVLTRDAALTVDENQSVRLIFRDLPAEIPAGDLLSAHIQLLGLESDQHELPLLRIGSPVGAAEPVAWSYEDEEWEASTVWTTPDLIDIVRDAYIAAEGGIIGPSVTVDISSVFGRRSFAAFEPDMCLAASLYVEYRSC
;
A
#
# COMPACT_ATOMS: atom_id res chain seq x y z
N MET A 1 -7.62 40.38 -53.19
CA MET A 1 -6.58 40.77 -52.20
C MET A 1 -7.35 41.23 -50.96
N ARG A 2 -7.30 40.63 -49.77
CA ARG A 2 -6.24 39.90 -49.06
C ARG A 2 -6.86 38.69 -48.35
N HIS A 3 -6.20 37.54 -48.45
CA HIS A 3 -6.48 36.36 -47.63
C HIS A 3 -5.82 36.58 -46.26
N PHE A 4 -6.57 36.39 -45.17
CA PHE A 4 -5.99 36.22 -43.84
C PHE A 4 -6.05 34.73 -43.49
N LEU A 5 -4.89 34.09 -43.55
CA LEU A 5 -4.65 32.78 -42.94
C LEU A 5 -4.80 32.94 -41.42
N ILE A 6 -5.74 32.23 -40.82
CA ILE A 6 -5.73 31.97 -39.38
C ILE A 6 -4.91 30.69 -39.20
N VAL A 7 -3.66 30.85 -38.78
CA VAL A 7 -2.81 29.75 -38.32
C VAL A 7 -3.26 29.43 -36.90
N ALA A 8 -3.87 28.26 -36.72
CA ALA A 8 -4.15 27.71 -35.40
C ALA A 8 -2.82 27.29 -34.75
N LEU A 9 -2.34 28.09 -33.80
CA LEU A 9 -1.31 27.64 -32.86
C LEU A 9 -1.98 26.67 -31.88
N ILE A 10 -1.72 25.37 -32.04
CA ILE A 10 -1.95 24.39 -30.99
C ILE A 10 -0.86 24.63 -29.95
N ALA A 11 -1.15 25.44 -28.94
CA ALA A 11 -0.37 25.45 -27.71
C ALA A 11 -0.70 24.15 -26.97
N ALA A 12 0.25 23.21 -26.97
CA ALA A 12 0.23 22.10 -26.03
C ALA A 12 0.29 22.69 -24.61
N LEU A 13 -0.87 22.77 -23.96
CA LEU A 13 -0.97 23.00 -22.52
C LEU A 13 -0.45 21.74 -21.84
N LEU A 14 0.87 21.66 -21.67
CA LEU A 14 1.45 20.90 -20.56
C LEU A 14 0.87 21.53 -19.30
N GLY A 15 -0.12 20.86 -18.70
CA GLY A 15 -0.60 21.23 -17.38
C GLY A 15 0.60 21.20 -16.42
N PRO A 16 0.79 22.23 -15.57
CA PRO A 16 1.79 22.13 -14.53
C PRO A 16 1.31 21.02 -13.58
N ALA A 17 2.02 19.90 -13.58
CA ALA A 17 2.01 19.02 -12.43
C ALA A 17 2.39 19.91 -11.24
N LEU A 18 1.44 20.15 -10.34
CA LEU A 18 1.73 20.71 -9.03
C LEU A 18 2.55 19.66 -8.29
N ALA A 19 3.85 19.65 -8.54
CA ALA A 19 4.84 18.90 -7.80
C ALA A 19 4.93 19.51 -6.39
N LEU A 20 4.08 19.02 -5.49
CA LEU A 20 4.20 19.30 -4.07
C LEU A 20 5.16 18.27 -3.47
N GLY A 21 6.38 18.73 -3.19
CA GLY A 21 7.43 18.01 -2.47
C GLY A 21 8.33 17.16 -3.38
N PRO A 22 9.67 17.16 -3.18
CA PRO A 22 10.50 16.18 -3.83
C PRO A 22 10.18 14.83 -3.19
N ALA A 23 9.37 14.01 -3.89
CA ALA A 23 9.26 12.58 -3.62
C ALA A 23 10.66 12.00 -3.39
N CYS A 24 10.80 11.07 -2.42
CA CYS A 24 11.99 10.24 -2.16
C CYS A 24 12.93 10.21 -3.38
N GLN A 25 13.98 11.05 -3.35
CA GLN A 25 14.88 11.20 -4.50
C GLN A 25 15.71 9.92 -4.61
N ARG A 26 15.25 8.98 -5.45
CA ARG A 26 16.00 7.77 -5.76
C ARG A 26 17.33 8.15 -6.40
N SER A 27 18.38 7.39 -6.07
CA SER A 27 19.65 7.48 -6.78
C SER A 27 19.43 7.37 -8.29
N ALA A 28 20.17 8.14 -9.08
CA ALA A 28 20.11 8.06 -10.55
C ALA A 28 20.46 6.64 -11.07
N ASP A 29 21.19 5.85 -10.29
CA ASP A 29 21.60 4.49 -10.62
C ASP A 29 20.59 3.42 -10.12
N ALA A 30 19.49 3.83 -9.49
CA ALA A 30 18.51 2.89 -8.97
C ALA A 30 17.82 2.13 -10.12
N PRO A 31 17.62 0.80 -10.00
CA PRO A 31 17.11 0.00 -11.10
C PRO A 31 15.68 0.40 -11.48
N VAL A 32 15.40 0.32 -12.79
CA VAL A 32 14.10 0.52 -13.40
C VAL A 32 13.95 -0.54 -14.49
N PHE A 33 12.80 -1.21 -14.55
CA PHE A 33 12.47 -2.08 -15.66
C PHE A 33 11.97 -1.24 -16.84
N THR A 34 12.55 -1.51 -18.00
CA THR A 34 12.22 -0.82 -19.27
C THR A 34 11.64 -1.78 -20.30
N GLY A 35 11.21 -2.97 -19.86
CA GLY A 35 10.50 -3.92 -20.70
C GLY A 35 9.14 -3.36 -21.12
N GLU A 36 8.52 -4.05 -22.07
CA GLU A 36 7.17 -3.71 -22.50
C GLU A 36 6.20 -4.84 -22.11
N PRO A 37 5.27 -4.60 -21.17
CA PRO A 37 4.22 -5.54 -20.78
C PRO A 37 3.25 -5.92 -21.91
N SER A 38 3.46 -5.44 -23.15
CA SER A 38 2.70 -5.86 -24.31
C SER A 38 3.40 -6.99 -25.07
N TRP A 39 2.84 -8.21 -25.00
CA TRP A 39 3.14 -9.29 -25.93
C TRP A 39 1.82 -10.01 -26.28
N PRO A 40 1.56 -10.39 -27.55
CA PRO A 40 0.36 -11.15 -27.91
C PRO A 40 0.58 -12.62 -27.53
N SER A 41 0.29 -12.98 -26.28
CA SER A 41 0.20 -14.39 -25.89
C SER A 41 -1.19 -14.64 -25.33
N PRO A 42 -1.97 -15.60 -25.88
CA PRO A 42 -3.14 -16.07 -25.16
C PRO A 42 -2.67 -16.57 -23.80
N MET A 43 -3.37 -16.17 -22.74
CA MET A 43 -3.08 -16.61 -21.38
C MET A 43 -2.88 -18.13 -21.36
N LYS A 44 -1.88 -18.62 -20.63
CA LYS A 44 -1.67 -20.06 -20.47
C LYS A 44 -2.95 -20.73 -19.96
N ALA A 45 -3.35 -21.84 -20.56
CA ALA A 45 -4.51 -22.60 -20.09
C ALA A 45 -4.25 -23.18 -18.70
N ASN A 46 -5.21 -23.03 -17.78
CA ASN A 46 -5.10 -23.40 -16.37
C ASN A 46 -3.89 -22.74 -15.67
N LEU A 47 -3.59 -21.48 -16.01
CA LEU A 47 -2.54 -20.70 -15.35
C LEU A 47 -2.86 -20.55 -13.87
N THR A 48 -2.06 -21.14 -12.98
CA THR A 48 -2.30 -21.10 -11.53
C THR A 48 -1.32 -20.16 -10.85
N ILE A 49 -1.84 -19.19 -10.09
CA ILE A 49 -1.04 -18.17 -9.40
C ILE A 49 -1.23 -18.34 -7.89
N ALA A 50 -0.13 -18.34 -7.15
CA ALA A 50 -0.14 -18.25 -5.68
C ALA A 50 -0.07 -16.77 -5.24
N LEU A 51 -0.98 -16.36 -4.36
CA LEU A 51 -1.14 -15.00 -3.86
C LEU A 51 -1.04 -15.03 -2.33
N LEU A 52 0.00 -14.40 -1.81
CA LEU A 52 0.35 -14.42 -0.39
C LEU A 52 1.10 -13.14 0.01
N GLY A 53 1.15 -12.85 1.30
CA GLY A 53 2.04 -11.88 1.93
C GLY A 53 2.55 -12.42 3.25
N ASP A 54 3.47 -11.70 3.90
CA ASP A 54 3.81 -11.93 5.30
C ASP A 54 4.44 -13.31 5.55
N VAL A 55 5.43 -13.65 4.70
CA VAL A 55 5.99 -15.01 4.65
C VAL A 55 6.92 -15.29 5.81
N ALA A 56 7.82 -14.36 6.14
CA ALA A 56 8.97 -14.62 7.04
C ALA A 56 9.85 -15.80 6.55
N MET A 57 10.74 -16.32 7.39
CA MET A 57 11.56 -17.50 7.07
C MET A 57 11.43 -18.58 8.16
N ARG A 58 10.20 -19.00 8.44
CA ARG A 58 9.86 -19.96 9.50
C ARG A 58 9.52 -21.34 8.93
N ASN A 59 9.32 -22.32 9.82
CA ASN A 59 8.85 -23.66 9.45
C ASN A 59 7.49 -23.61 8.76
N GLU A 60 6.59 -22.74 9.22
CA GLU A 60 5.29 -22.53 8.62
C GLU A 60 5.41 -21.99 7.18
N SER A 61 6.34 -21.05 6.93
CA SER A 61 6.66 -20.53 5.61
C SER A 61 7.13 -21.62 4.65
N VAL A 62 7.95 -22.57 5.13
CA VAL A 62 8.37 -23.75 4.34
C VAL A 62 7.16 -24.60 3.96
N LEU A 63 6.21 -24.81 4.88
CA LEU A 63 4.98 -25.56 4.60
C LEU A 63 4.06 -24.84 3.60
N VAL A 64 4.00 -23.51 3.63
CA VAL A 64 3.29 -22.71 2.62
C VAL A 64 3.97 -22.84 1.26
N PHE A 65 5.30 -22.81 1.18
CA PHE A 65 6.02 -22.98 -0.09
C PHE A 65 5.90 -24.42 -0.63
N ASP A 66 5.85 -25.42 0.26
CA ASP A 66 5.47 -26.78 -0.09
C ASP A 66 4.04 -26.86 -0.63
N LEU A 67 3.10 -26.09 -0.05
CA LEU A 67 1.73 -25.99 -0.57
C LEU A 67 1.71 -25.38 -1.98
N ILE A 68 2.49 -24.32 -2.24
CA ILE A 68 2.66 -23.73 -3.58
C ILE A 68 3.11 -24.79 -4.59
N LYS A 69 4.13 -25.60 -4.24
CA LYS A 69 4.60 -26.71 -5.08
C LYS A 69 3.53 -27.78 -5.29
N ARG A 70 2.83 -28.20 -4.24
CA ARG A 70 1.77 -29.24 -4.32
C ARG A 70 0.61 -28.80 -5.21
N ARG A 71 0.24 -27.51 -5.14
CA ARG A 71 -0.80 -26.91 -5.98
C ARG A 71 -0.34 -26.67 -7.41
N GLY A 72 0.95 -26.80 -7.69
CA GLY A 72 1.52 -26.61 -9.03
C GLY A 72 1.35 -25.18 -9.54
N ALA A 73 1.42 -24.19 -8.64
CA ALA A 73 1.34 -22.79 -9.04
C ALA A 73 2.49 -22.44 -9.99
N ASP A 74 2.16 -21.82 -11.11
CA ASP A 74 3.08 -21.42 -12.18
C ASP A 74 3.99 -20.27 -11.75
N PHE A 75 3.49 -19.39 -10.90
CA PHE A 75 4.26 -18.34 -10.25
C PHE A 75 3.57 -17.85 -8.98
N ALA A 76 4.31 -17.08 -8.18
CA ALA A 76 3.80 -16.45 -6.97
C ALA A 76 3.91 -14.91 -7.04
N ILE A 77 2.95 -14.23 -6.41
CA ILE A 77 2.95 -12.79 -6.16
C ILE A 77 2.90 -12.56 -4.65
N HIS A 78 3.98 -11.98 -4.11
CA HIS A 78 4.19 -11.72 -2.69
C HIS A 78 3.87 -10.25 -2.35
N ALA A 79 2.79 -10.03 -1.58
CA ALA A 79 2.32 -8.75 -1.10
C ALA A 79 3.08 -8.25 0.14
N GLY A 80 4.41 -8.10 0.06
CA GLY A 80 5.26 -7.48 1.08
C GLY A 80 5.48 -8.28 2.37
N ASP A 81 6.43 -7.77 3.16
CA ASP A 81 6.94 -8.34 4.41
C ASP A 81 7.61 -9.72 4.20
N PHE A 82 8.84 -9.64 3.73
CA PHE A 82 9.57 -10.75 3.14
C PHE A 82 10.12 -11.72 4.18
N ASP A 83 11.05 -11.26 5.02
CA ASP A 83 11.75 -12.11 5.98
C ASP A 83 11.56 -11.71 7.44
N TYR A 84 11.17 -10.45 7.72
CA TYR A 84 11.07 -9.84 9.07
C TYR A 84 12.40 -9.67 9.82
N ASP A 85 13.52 -10.01 9.19
CA ASP A 85 14.86 -10.10 9.78
C ASP A 85 15.86 -9.11 9.16
N ASN A 86 15.46 -8.35 8.12
CA ASN A 86 16.33 -7.41 7.40
C ASN A 86 17.52 -8.11 6.72
N ASP A 87 17.29 -9.31 6.17
CA ASP A 87 18.30 -10.13 5.48
C ASP A 87 17.90 -10.50 4.03
N PRO A 88 18.06 -9.54 3.09
CA PRO A 88 17.76 -9.76 1.68
C PRO A 88 18.47 -10.95 1.02
N GLU A 89 19.67 -11.30 1.48
CA GLU A 89 20.39 -12.43 0.91
C GLU A 89 19.77 -13.76 1.35
N SER A 90 19.47 -13.91 2.64
CA SER A 90 18.79 -15.09 3.15
C SER A 90 17.38 -15.25 2.57
N TRP A 91 16.64 -14.16 2.35
CA TRP A 91 15.33 -14.21 1.72
C TRP A 91 15.37 -14.77 0.29
N GLU A 92 16.29 -14.29 -0.56
CA GLU A 92 16.45 -14.85 -1.90
C GLU A 92 16.89 -16.32 -1.88
N GLN A 93 17.82 -16.68 -0.98
CA GLN A 93 18.25 -18.07 -0.80
C GLN A 93 17.13 -18.98 -0.29
N PHE A 94 16.20 -18.44 0.53
CA PHE A 94 15.00 -19.14 0.98
C PHE A 94 14.11 -19.48 -0.22
N ILE A 95 13.81 -18.51 -1.08
CA ILE A 95 13.03 -18.76 -2.31
C ILE A 95 13.73 -19.77 -3.22
N ASP A 96 15.03 -19.63 -3.44
CA ASP A 96 15.81 -20.55 -4.28
C ASP A 96 15.79 -21.99 -3.75
N ARG A 97 15.92 -22.17 -2.44
CA ARG A 97 15.92 -23.49 -1.80
C ARG A 97 14.54 -24.14 -1.83
N GLU A 98 13.50 -23.37 -1.53
CA GLU A 98 12.16 -23.91 -1.31
C GLU A 98 11.32 -24.02 -2.59
N LEU A 99 11.45 -23.09 -3.54
CA LEU A 99 10.70 -23.08 -4.81
C LEU A 99 11.58 -23.34 -6.04
N GLY A 100 12.88 -23.05 -5.95
CA GLY A 100 13.85 -23.23 -7.03
C GLY A 100 14.37 -21.91 -7.59
N GLU A 101 15.62 -21.93 -8.04
CA GLU A 101 16.33 -20.75 -8.57
C GLU A 101 15.62 -20.05 -9.75
N TYR A 102 14.88 -20.83 -10.54
CA TYR A 102 14.15 -20.37 -11.72
C TYR A 102 12.63 -20.37 -11.54
N TYR A 103 12.14 -20.40 -10.29
CA TYR A 103 10.71 -20.21 -10.03
C TYR A 103 10.34 -18.71 -10.18
N PRO A 104 9.32 -18.35 -10.98
CA PRO A 104 8.89 -16.96 -11.08
C PRO A 104 8.20 -16.50 -9.80
N TYR A 105 8.81 -15.51 -9.16
CA TYR A 105 8.40 -14.96 -7.88
C TYR A 105 8.46 -13.43 -7.96
N PHE A 106 7.30 -12.79 -7.92
CA PHE A 106 7.16 -11.34 -8.01
C PHE A 106 6.81 -10.79 -6.63
N ALA A 107 7.40 -9.67 -6.25
CA ALA A 107 7.26 -9.14 -4.89
C ALA A 107 7.15 -7.62 -4.89
N VAL A 108 6.33 -7.10 -3.98
CA VAL A 108 6.12 -5.68 -3.71
C VAL A 108 6.53 -5.35 -2.27
N ILE A 109 7.04 -4.15 -2.03
CA ILE A 109 7.55 -3.72 -0.71
C ILE A 109 6.48 -3.73 0.39
N GLY A 110 6.82 -4.29 1.55
CA GLY A 110 6.09 -4.17 2.82
C GLY A 110 6.77 -3.26 3.84
N ASN A 111 6.15 -3.08 5.01
CA ASN A 111 6.68 -2.18 6.04
C ASN A 111 7.92 -2.74 6.75
N HIS A 112 8.14 -4.05 6.73
CA HIS A 112 9.35 -4.70 7.26
C HIS A 112 10.52 -4.70 6.26
N ASP A 113 10.27 -4.39 4.99
CA ASP A 113 11.30 -4.48 3.94
C ASP A 113 12.06 -3.15 3.75
N GLN A 114 11.58 -2.06 4.38
CA GLN A 114 12.01 -0.70 4.06
C GLN A 114 13.46 -0.43 4.42
N LEU A 115 13.93 -0.90 5.57
CA LEU A 115 15.27 -0.60 6.09
C LEU A 115 16.37 -1.17 5.18
N ARG A 116 16.15 -2.35 4.60
CA ARG A 116 17.11 -3.02 3.70
C ARG A 116 16.62 -3.14 2.26
N TRP A 117 15.72 -2.22 1.87
CA TRP A 117 15.07 -2.24 0.56
C TRP A 117 16.03 -2.36 -0.62
N SER A 118 17.17 -1.66 -0.60
CA SER A 118 18.16 -1.73 -1.69
C SER A 118 18.70 -3.15 -1.92
N GLY A 119 18.79 -3.97 -0.87
CA GLY A 119 19.15 -5.38 -0.97
C GLY A 119 18.01 -6.23 -1.55
N TYR A 120 16.79 -6.03 -1.08
CA TYR A 120 15.62 -6.76 -1.59
C TYR A 120 15.33 -6.42 -3.05
N GLU A 121 15.37 -5.14 -3.40
CA GLU A 121 15.23 -4.64 -4.78
C GLU A 121 16.26 -5.27 -5.70
N LYS A 122 17.51 -5.41 -5.24
CA LYS A 122 18.57 -6.10 -5.99
C LYS A 122 18.25 -7.59 -6.19
N GLY A 123 17.73 -8.26 -5.17
CA GLY A 123 17.26 -9.66 -5.25
C GLY A 123 16.19 -9.83 -6.34
N ILE A 124 15.11 -9.03 -6.22
CA ILE A 124 13.99 -8.99 -7.17
C ILE A 124 14.49 -8.77 -8.61
N VAL A 125 15.34 -7.76 -8.81
CA VAL A 125 15.88 -7.44 -10.13
C VAL A 125 16.72 -8.59 -10.69
N ASN A 126 17.57 -9.20 -9.87
CA ASN A 126 18.41 -10.32 -10.31
C ASN A 126 17.57 -11.54 -10.70
N ARG A 127 16.56 -11.89 -9.90
CA ARG A 127 15.62 -12.98 -10.19
C ARG A 127 14.86 -12.71 -11.48
N MET A 128 14.27 -11.52 -11.64
CA MET A 128 13.50 -11.19 -12.83
C MET A 128 14.35 -11.20 -14.10
N ARG A 129 15.60 -10.71 -14.04
CA ARG A 129 16.56 -10.81 -15.15
C ARG A 129 16.96 -12.24 -15.46
N ARG A 130 17.19 -13.07 -14.44
CA ARG A 130 17.52 -14.50 -14.60
C ARG A 130 16.40 -15.26 -15.32
N LEU A 131 15.15 -14.86 -15.11
CA LEU A 131 13.96 -15.42 -15.76
C LEU A 131 13.65 -14.78 -17.12
N GLY A 132 14.29 -13.65 -17.46
CA GLY A 132 13.91 -12.80 -18.59
C GLY A 132 12.56 -12.09 -18.38
N ALA A 133 11.99 -12.14 -17.18
CA ALA A 133 10.71 -11.53 -16.82
C ALA A 133 10.76 -10.00 -16.80
N ASP A 134 11.93 -9.42 -16.60
CA ASP A 134 12.14 -7.97 -16.66
C ASP A 134 11.82 -7.38 -18.04
N ASN A 135 11.94 -8.16 -19.13
CA ASN A 135 11.52 -7.74 -20.47
C ASN A 135 10.01 -7.55 -20.61
N HIS A 136 9.24 -8.09 -19.66
CA HIS A 136 7.77 -8.06 -19.62
C HIS A 136 7.23 -7.15 -18.52
N CYS A 137 8.11 -6.36 -17.90
CA CYS A 137 7.78 -5.47 -16.81
C CYS A 137 8.30 -4.06 -17.09
N LYS A 138 7.59 -3.07 -16.55
CA LYS A 138 7.91 -1.65 -16.69
C LYS A 138 7.71 -0.93 -15.37
N GLY A 139 8.65 -0.05 -15.04
CA GLY A 139 8.58 0.80 -13.84
C GLY A 139 9.58 0.42 -12.75
N VAL A 140 9.34 0.88 -11.53
CA VAL A 140 10.28 0.75 -10.41
C VAL A 140 10.06 -0.60 -9.70
N PRO A 141 11.04 -1.53 -9.74
CA PRO A 141 10.91 -2.88 -9.19
C PRO A 141 10.34 -2.85 -7.78
N GLY A 142 9.25 -3.58 -7.54
CA GLY A 142 8.62 -3.71 -6.22
C GLY A 142 8.02 -2.44 -5.60
N ILE A 143 7.95 -1.31 -6.32
CA ILE A 143 7.32 -0.06 -5.85
C ILE A 143 6.24 0.45 -6.81
N SER A 144 6.55 0.58 -8.09
CA SER A 144 5.58 1.04 -9.10
C SER A 144 5.89 0.33 -10.40
N THR A 145 5.62 -0.97 -10.41
CA THR A 145 5.91 -1.87 -11.54
C THR A 145 4.65 -2.50 -12.07
N VAL A 146 4.47 -2.46 -13.37
CA VAL A 146 3.46 -3.25 -14.08
C VAL A 146 4.15 -4.35 -14.88
N CYS A 147 3.60 -5.55 -14.82
CA CYS A 147 4.10 -6.73 -15.51
C CYS A 147 2.96 -7.43 -16.27
N ASN A 148 3.29 -8.07 -17.38
CA ASN A 148 2.42 -9.03 -18.04
C ASN A 148 3.17 -10.34 -18.22
N TRP A 149 2.83 -11.34 -17.41
CA TRP A 149 3.50 -12.62 -17.39
C TRP A 149 2.49 -13.73 -17.71
N GLU A 150 2.80 -14.58 -18.70
CA GLU A 150 1.91 -15.66 -19.15
C GLU A 150 0.49 -15.19 -19.53
N GLY A 151 0.34 -13.94 -19.98
CA GLY A 151 -0.93 -13.31 -20.35
C GLY A 151 -1.73 -12.72 -19.19
N PHE A 152 -1.20 -12.75 -17.96
CA PHE A 152 -1.80 -12.15 -16.77
C PHE A 152 -1.14 -10.80 -16.46
N LEU A 153 -1.93 -9.72 -16.44
CA LEU A 153 -1.45 -8.38 -16.11
C LEU A 153 -1.53 -8.15 -14.60
N PHE A 154 -0.46 -7.65 -14.01
CA PHE A 154 -0.47 -7.23 -12.61
C PHE A 154 0.36 -5.97 -12.39
N ALA A 155 -0.17 -5.07 -11.57
CA ALA A 155 0.48 -3.84 -11.13
C ALA A 155 0.81 -3.95 -9.64
N MET A 156 2.08 -3.77 -9.31
CA MET A 156 2.65 -3.80 -7.97
C MET A 156 2.89 -2.36 -7.51
N SER A 157 2.25 -1.97 -6.41
CA SER A 157 2.32 -0.64 -5.81
C SER A 157 2.87 -0.68 -4.38
N GLY A 158 3.84 0.17 -4.08
CA GLY A 158 4.39 0.38 -2.75
C GLY A 158 3.58 1.40 -1.93
N VAL A 159 2.31 1.62 -2.26
CA VAL A 159 1.43 2.55 -1.53
C VAL A 159 1.42 2.21 -0.04
N GLY A 160 1.52 3.25 0.80
CA GLY A 160 1.63 3.12 2.26
C GLY A 160 3.02 2.71 2.76
N CYS A 161 3.94 2.29 1.89
CA CYS A 161 5.33 1.96 2.22
C CYS A 161 6.35 2.92 1.59
N ARG A 162 6.00 3.57 0.48
CA ARG A 162 6.83 4.55 -0.23
C ARG A 162 5.96 5.69 -0.72
N LEU A 163 6.47 6.92 -0.60
CA LEU A 163 5.89 8.09 -1.24
C LEU A 163 5.85 7.92 -2.76
N GLY A 164 4.81 8.47 -3.39
CA GLY A 164 4.68 8.53 -4.84
C GLY A 164 3.23 8.60 -5.31
N ASP A 165 3.05 8.85 -6.59
CA ASP A 165 1.75 8.99 -7.24
C ASP A 165 1.12 7.63 -7.56
N HIS A 166 0.92 6.79 -6.54
CA HIS A 166 0.49 5.39 -6.71
C HIS A 166 -0.90 5.25 -7.34
N GLU A 167 -1.82 6.17 -7.06
CA GLU A 167 -3.15 6.20 -7.72
C GLU A 167 -3.00 6.42 -9.23
N GLU A 168 -2.25 7.44 -9.64
CA GLU A 168 -2.00 7.77 -11.06
C GLU A 168 -1.24 6.63 -11.76
N PHE A 169 -0.22 6.07 -11.11
CA PHE A 169 0.51 4.91 -11.63
C PHE A 169 -0.44 3.73 -11.91
N LEU A 170 -1.33 3.38 -10.98
CA LEU A 170 -2.26 2.27 -11.16
C LEU A 170 -3.26 2.56 -12.29
N GLU A 171 -3.77 3.79 -12.38
CA GLU A 171 -4.65 4.20 -13.48
C GLU A 171 -3.96 4.06 -14.85
N GLU A 172 -2.74 4.59 -14.99
CA GLU A 172 -1.96 4.51 -16.23
C GLU A 172 -1.63 3.06 -16.58
N ALA A 173 -1.09 2.30 -15.61
CA ALA A 173 -0.68 0.91 -15.80
C ALA A 173 -1.86 0.04 -16.25
N LEU A 174 -3.01 0.14 -15.59
CA LEU A 174 -4.17 -0.69 -15.91
C LEU A 174 -4.90 -0.21 -17.16
N GLY A 175 -4.84 1.09 -17.47
CA GLY A 175 -5.42 1.68 -18.69
C GLY A 175 -4.63 1.37 -19.95
N SER A 176 -3.32 1.13 -19.83
CA SER A 176 -2.42 0.96 -20.98
C SER A 176 -2.48 -0.43 -21.64
N TYR A 177 -3.01 -1.44 -20.94
CA TYR A 177 -2.94 -2.83 -21.41
C TYR A 177 -4.31 -3.52 -21.51
N ALA A 178 -4.46 -4.25 -22.61
CA ALA A 178 -5.66 -4.92 -23.06
C ALA A 178 -5.73 -6.38 -22.56
N ASN A 179 -5.86 -6.58 -21.25
CA ASN A 179 -5.90 -7.91 -20.65
C ASN A 179 -7.27 -8.21 -20.02
N PRO A 180 -7.83 -9.43 -20.22
CA PRO A 180 -9.07 -9.84 -19.55
C PRO A 180 -8.87 -10.01 -18.04
N TRP A 181 -7.65 -10.25 -17.59
CA TRP A 181 -7.31 -10.40 -16.19
C TRP A 181 -6.26 -9.37 -15.80
N LYS A 182 -6.59 -8.62 -14.75
CA LYS A 182 -5.76 -7.58 -14.17
C LYS A 182 -5.76 -7.77 -12.65
N LEU A 183 -4.61 -7.56 -12.03
CA LEU A 183 -4.44 -7.58 -10.58
C LEU A 183 -3.73 -6.30 -10.15
N CYS A 184 -4.21 -5.69 -9.09
CA CYS A 184 -3.43 -4.76 -8.29
C CYS A 184 -2.95 -5.46 -7.04
N THR A 185 -1.69 -5.23 -6.67
CA THR A 185 -1.16 -5.75 -5.42
C THR A 185 -0.27 -4.74 -4.72
N TRP A 186 -0.45 -4.63 -3.42
CA TRP A 186 0.34 -3.81 -2.51
C TRP A 186 0.28 -4.42 -1.12
N HIS A 187 1.11 -3.96 -0.20
CA HIS A 187 1.21 -4.57 1.13
C HIS A 187 0.12 -4.08 2.10
N LYS A 188 0.16 -2.79 2.48
CA LYS A 188 -0.66 -2.26 3.59
C LYS A 188 -2.15 -2.17 3.26
N ASN A 189 -2.99 -2.15 4.30
CA ASN A 189 -4.44 -2.14 4.15
C ASN A 189 -5.06 -0.74 4.32
N GLN A 190 -6.34 -0.65 3.93
CA GLN A 190 -7.25 0.35 4.48
C GLN A 190 -8.00 -0.29 5.65
N ARG A 191 -8.25 0.44 6.75
CA ARG A 191 -8.83 -0.11 8.00
C ARG A 191 -10.06 -0.99 7.76
N MET A 192 -10.94 -0.55 6.87
CA MET A 192 -12.22 -1.21 6.57
C MET A 192 -12.10 -2.45 5.67
N TYR A 193 -10.94 -2.67 5.05
CA TYR A 193 -10.64 -3.78 4.16
C TYR A 193 -9.58 -4.74 4.73
N GLN A 194 -9.58 -4.88 6.05
CA GLN A 194 -8.95 -5.96 6.80
C GLN A 194 -9.79 -6.28 8.04
N ILE A 195 -9.52 -7.39 8.72
CA ILE A 195 -10.35 -7.85 9.86
C ILE A 195 -9.64 -7.76 11.21
N GLY A 196 -8.34 -7.48 11.27
CA GLY A 196 -7.56 -7.36 12.50
C GLY A 196 -7.35 -5.92 12.96
N GLY A 197 -6.11 -5.55 13.22
CA GLY A 197 -5.71 -4.32 13.93
C GLY A 197 -5.24 -3.17 13.05
N LYS A 198 -4.98 -3.38 11.74
CA LYS A 198 -4.27 -2.37 10.93
C LYS A 198 -5.08 -1.10 10.69
N LEU A 199 -4.39 0.03 10.63
CA LEU A 199 -4.94 1.35 10.34
C LEU A 199 -5.02 1.62 8.82
N SER A 200 -5.70 2.71 8.46
CA SER A 200 -5.77 3.20 7.09
C SER A 200 -4.43 3.80 6.68
N THR A 201 -3.80 3.29 5.61
CA THR A 201 -2.46 3.78 5.17
C THR A 201 -2.31 3.88 3.66
N THR A 202 -3.36 3.60 2.90
CA THR A 202 -3.34 3.61 1.43
C THR A 202 -4.34 4.58 0.82
N GLY A 203 -5.43 4.84 1.55
CA GLY A 203 -6.66 5.48 1.10
C GLY A 203 -7.40 4.70 0.02
N TYR A 204 -8.51 5.28 -0.44
CA TYR A 204 -9.43 4.63 -1.38
C TYR A 204 -9.11 4.87 -2.87
N GLY A 205 -8.27 5.85 -3.19
CA GLY A 205 -7.91 6.18 -4.59
C GLY A 205 -7.32 5.00 -5.35
N VAL A 206 -6.39 4.26 -4.71
CA VAL A 206 -5.80 3.04 -5.29
C VAL A 206 -6.83 1.92 -5.49
N TYR A 207 -7.77 1.73 -4.55
CA TYR A 207 -8.87 0.77 -4.72
C TYR A 207 -9.78 1.17 -5.88
N ASP A 208 -10.07 2.47 -6.01
CA ASP A 208 -10.94 3.00 -7.05
C ASP A 208 -10.31 2.91 -8.45
N ALA A 209 -9.01 3.18 -8.57
CA ALA A 209 -8.24 2.97 -9.80
C ALA A 209 -8.34 1.51 -10.28
N CYS A 210 -8.13 0.56 -9.36
CA CYS A 210 -8.24 -0.87 -9.65
C CYS A 210 -9.66 -1.29 -10.00
N ARG A 211 -10.65 -0.81 -9.24
CA ARG A 211 -12.08 -1.05 -9.46
C ARG A 211 -12.52 -0.57 -10.84
N ARG A 212 -12.14 0.66 -11.26
CA ARG A 212 -12.46 1.19 -12.59
C ARG A 212 -11.97 0.27 -13.70
N ALA A 213 -10.78 -0.30 -13.54
CA ALA A 213 -10.20 -1.25 -14.50
C ALA A 213 -10.80 -2.66 -14.42
N GLY A 214 -11.66 -2.96 -13.45
CA GLY A 214 -12.13 -4.32 -13.16
C GLY A 214 -10.99 -5.25 -12.69
N ALA A 215 -9.91 -4.66 -12.16
CA ALA A 215 -8.77 -5.39 -11.65
C ALA A 215 -9.07 -5.98 -10.27
N LEU A 216 -8.67 -7.22 -10.06
CA LEU A 216 -8.67 -7.85 -8.74
C LEU A 216 -7.72 -7.10 -7.80
N ILE A 217 -7.95 -7.16 -6.49
CA ILE A 217 -7.12 -6.43 -5.50
C ILE A 217 -6.58 -7.42 -4.44
N HIS A 218 -5.26 -7.49 -4.31
CA HIS A 218 -4.55 -8.36 -3.38
C HIS A 218 -3.67 -7.56 -2.40
N THR A 219 -3.90 -7.77 -1.11
CA THR A 219 -3.12 -7.17 -0.02
C THR A 219 -2.60 -8.20 0.98
N GLY A 220 -1.59 -7.82 1.77
CA GLY A 220 -1.04 -8.60 2.89
C GLY A 220 -1.22 -7.83 4.20
N HIS A 221 -0.13 -7.70 4.96
CA HIS A 221 0.05 -6.88 6.16
C HIS A 221 -0.73 -7.33 7.40
N GLU A 222 -2.05 -7.48 7.27
CA GLU A 222 -2.85 -8.12 8.31
C GLU A 222 -2.70 -9.64 8.22
N HIS A 223 -2.36 -10.27 9.35
CA HIS A 223 -2.04 -11.69 9.43
C HIS A 223 -3.31 -12.53 9.56
N SER A 224 -4.17 -12.37 8.57
CA SER A 224 -5.47 -13.01 8.45
C SER A 224 -5.83 -13.20 6.98
N TYR A 225 -6.89 -13.96 6.74
CA TYR A 225 -7.55 -14.03 5.44
C TYR A 225 -8.87 -13.27 5.49
N SER A 226 -9.13 -12.46 4.47
CA SER A 226 -10.47 -11.90 4.27
C SER A 226 -10.70 -11.62 2.79
N ARG A 227 -11.93 -11.79 2.32
CA ARG A 227 -12.33 -11.46 0.95
C ARG A 227 -13.68 -10.77 0.94
N THR A 228 -13.78 -9.69 0.17
CA THR A 228 -15.04 -8.98 -0.02
C THR A 228 -16.00 -9.74 -0.96
N HIS A 229 -17.28 -9.42 -0.85
CA HIS A 229 -18.23 -9.59 -1.94
C HIS A 229 -17.84 -8.72 -3.15
N LEU A 230 -18.54 -8.85 -4.28
CA LEU A 230 -18.30 -7.99 -5.43
C LEU A 230 -18.65 -6.55 -5.04
N MET A 231 -17.68 -5.65 -5.06
CA MET A 231 -17.81 -4.24 -4.68
C MET A 231 -18.04 -3.37 -5.91
N SER A 232 -18.95 -2.41 -5.80
CA SER A 232 -19.15 -1.32 -6.77
C SER A 232 -18.51 -0.01 -6.32
N ASN A 233 -18.19 0.13 -5.03
CA ASN A 233 -17.47 1.29 -4.50
C ASN A 233 -16.80 0.94 -3.16
N PHE A 234 -15.49 1.12 -3.07
CA PHE A 234 -14.74 0.81 -1.83
C PHE A 234 -14.86 1.91 -0.77
N GLU A 235 -14.92 3.18 -1.15
CA GLU A 235 -15.04 4.29 -0.20
C GLU A 235 -16.43 4.35 0.45
N LYS A 236 -17.48 4.09 -0.33
CA LYS A 236 -18.89 4.08 0.12
C LYS A 236 -19.33 2.70 0.63
N TYR A 237 -18.41 1.74 0.74
CA TYR A 237 -18.66 0.36 1.18
C TYR A 237 -19.79 -0.35 0.41
N ALA A 238 -19.96 -0.01 -0.87
CA ALA A 238 -21.09 -0.47 -1.66
C ALA A 238 -20.81 -1.85 -2.27
N VAL A 239 -21.60 -2.84 -1.85
CA VAL A 239 -21.62 -4.18 -2.43
C VAL A 239 -22.48 -4.17 -3.69
N ALA A 240 -21.90 -4.58 -4.82
CA ALA A 240 -22.59 -4.75 -6.09
C ALA A 240 -23.41 -6.05 -6.16
N SER A 241 -22.87 -7.13 -5.60
CA SER A 241 -23.55 -8.43 -5.50
C SER A 241 -22.92 -9.29 -4.40
N THR A 242 -23.75 -10.06 -3.70
CA THR A 242 -23.34 -11.10 -2.75
C THR A 242 -23.37 -12.51 -3.35
N ASP A 243 -23.60 -12.62 -4.67
CA ASP A 243 -23.63 -13.91 -5.36
C ASP A 243 -22.30 -14.66 -5.22
N ARG A 244 -22.39 -15.99 -5.25
CA ARG A 244 -21.21 -16.87 -5.15
C ARG A 244 -20.29 -16.73 -6.36
N ASP A 245 -20.86 -16.55 -7.55
CA ASP A 245 -20.11 -16.36 -8.78
C ASP A 245 -19.78 -14.88 -8.96
N ILE A 246 -18.49 -14.58 -9.05
CA ILE A 246 -17.99 -13.20 -9.16
C ILE A 246 -17.92 -12.80 -10.62
N HIS A 247 -18.67 -11.77 -11.01
CA HIS A 247 -18.66 -11.22 -12.36
C HIS A 247 -17.93 -9.88 -12.38
N LEU A 248 -16.64 -9.90 -12.74
CA LEU A 248 -15.82 -8.69 -12.85
C LEU A 248 -16.25 -7.88 -14.07
N SER A 249 -16.25 -6.56 -13.92
CA SER A 249 -16.42 -5.61 -15.01
C SER A 249 -15.70 -4.30 -14.67
N ALA A 250 -15.56 -3.40 -15.64
CA ALA A 250 -15.20 -2.03 -15.31
C ALA A 250 -16.14 -1.50 -14.20
N GLY A 251 -15.57 -0.92 -13.16
CA GLY A 251 -16.27 -0.39 -11.99
C GLY A 251 -16.74 -1.41 -10.96
N ARG A 252 -16.48 -2.72 -11.13
CA ARG A 252 -16.87 -3.77 -10.17
C ARG A 252 -15.77 -4.81 -9.99
N THR A 253 -15.31 -5.00 -8.76
CA THR A 253 -14.25 -5.97 -8.44
C THR A 253 -14.34 -6.46 -7.00
N ILE A 254 -13.45 -7.38 -6.62
CA ILE A 254 -13.28 -7.88 -5.26
C ILE A 254 -11.90 -7.49 -4.73
N ALA A 255 -11.78 -7.40 -3.41
CA ALA A 255 -10.49 -7.30 -2.73
C ALA A 255 -10.33 -8.45 -1.72
N TRP A 256 -9.07 -8.81 -1.45
CA TRP A 256 -8.74 -9.73 -0.37
C TRP A 256 -7.43 -9.36 0.33
N VAL A 257 -7.34 -9.85 1.57
CA VAL A 257 -6.12 -9.95 2.37
C VAL A 257 -5.69 -11.41 2.36
N SER A 258 -4.43 -11.68 2.01
CA SER A 258 -3.80 -13.00 2.04
C SER A 258 -2.47 -12.95 2.83
N GLY A 259 -2.50 -12.37 4.03
CA GLY A 259 -1.29 -12.14 4.85
C GLY A 259 -0.89 -13.33 5.73
N LEU A 260 -1.12 -14.56 5.26
CA LEU A 260 -0.92 -15.79 6.02
C LEU A 260 0.26 -16.62 5.51
N GLY A 261 1.26 -15.98 4.90
CA GLY A 261 2.37 -16.65 4.24
C GLY A 261 3.34 -17.40 5.14
N GLY A 262 3.36 -17.12 6.45
CA GLY A 262 4.21 -17.86 7.39
C GLY A 262 4.64 -17.12 8.67
N ARG A 263 4.46 -15.79 8.77
CA ARG A 263 4.86 -15.01 9.97
C ARG A 263 4.06 -15.42 11.22
N GLY A 264 2.76 -15.64 11.07
CA GLY A 264 1.84 -16.06 12.12
C GLY A 264 0.38 -15.79 11.73
N VAL A 265 -0.55 -16.10 12.63
CA VAL A 265 -1.99 -15.85 12.46
C VAL A 265 -2.48 -14.97 13.62
N ARG A 266 -3.05 -13.80 13.30
CA ARG A 266 -3.62 -12.87 14.28
C ARG A 266 -5.11 -13.10 14.48
N ASP A 267 -5.64 -12.57 15.57
CA ASP A 267 -7.09 -12.51 15.81
C ASP A 267 -7.75 -11.36 15.03
N TRP A 268 -9.06 -11.45 14.87
CA TRP A 268 -9.85 -10.37 14.29
C TRP A 268 -10.33 -9.39 15.37
N ASN A 269 -10.61 -8.18 14.93
CA ASN A 269 -11.40 -7.19 15.64
C ASN A 269 -12.90 -7.45 15.39
N GLU A 270 -13.69 -7.54 16.46
CA GLU A 270 -15.12 -7.90 16.41
C GLU A 270 -15.97 -6.89 15.60
N ASP A 271 -15.64 -5.60 15.65
CA ASP A 271 -16.38 -4.59 14.88
C ASP A 271 -16.09 -4.76 13.38
N LEU A 272 -14.84 -5.08 13.02
CA LEU A 272 -14.45 -5.18 11.63
C LEU A 272 -14.84 -6.49 10.95
N VAL A 273 -14.77 -7.61 11.66
CA VAL A 273 -15.17 -8.91 11.10
C VAL A 273 -16.67 -8.95 10.79
N SER A 274 -17.47 -8.13 11.50
CA SER A 274 -18.92 -8.03 11.34
C SER A 274 -19.36 -7.20 10.13
N ASN A 275 -18.43 -6.55 9.43
CA ASN A 275 -18.76 -5.68 8.31
C ASN A 275 -19.46 -6.43 7.17
N PRO A 276 -20.52 -5.85 6.56
CA PRO A 276 -21.42 -6.56 5.66
C PRO A 276 -20.84 -6.82 4.25
N TRP A 277 -19.67 -6.28 3.93
CA TRP A 277 -19.01 -6.53 2.64
C TRP A 277 -18.19 -7.81 2.62
N TRP A 278 -18.01 -8.50 3.74
CA TRP A 278 -17.22 -9.73 3.77
C TRP A 278 -17.97 -10.93 3.21
N ALA A 279 -17.35 -11.59 2.22
CA ALA A 279 -17.80 -12.87 1.70
C ALA A 279 -17.15 -14.06 2.42
N ALA A 280 -15.90 -13.88 2.89
CA ALA A 280 -15.16 -14.89 3.64
C ALA A 280 -14.15 -14.21 4.57
N VAL A 281 -13.93 -14.81 5.75
CA VAL A 281 -12.97 -14.35 6.76
C VAL A 281 -12.31 -15.56 7.44
N GLY A 282 -11.04 -15.40 7.81
CA GLY A 282 -10.23 -16.41 8.48
C GLY A 282 -9.20 -15.75 9.37
N ALA A 283 -9.21 -16.08 10.66
CA ALA A 283 -8.28 -15.56 11.66
C ALA A 283 -8.05 -16.62 12.75
N SER A 284 -7.13 -16.37 13.69
CA SER A 284 -6.85 -17.31 14.77
C SER A 284 -8.12 -17.69 15.56
N ASN A 285 -9.11 -16.80 15.63
CA ASN A 285 -10.41 -17.00 16.29
C ASN A 285 -11.19 -18.21 15.77
N ASN A 286 -11.11 -18.51 14.48
CA ASN A 286 -11.76 -19.70 13.89
C ASN A 286 -10.78 -20.85 13.64
N GLY A 287 -9.51 -20.67 13.98
CA GLY A 287 -8.47 -21.67 13.91
C GLY A 287 -7.92 -21.88 12.51
N ILE A 288 -7.95 -20.87 11.63
CA ILE A 288 -7.18 -20.88 10.38
C ILE A 288 -5.69 -21.04 10.69
N GLN A 289 -4.96 -21.65 9.77
CA GLN A 289 -3.50 -21.72 9.81
C GLN A 289 -2.93 -20.92 8.64
N GLU A 290 -1.61 -20.77 8.62
CA GLU A 290 -0.85 -20.20 7.52
C GLU A 290 -1.24 -20.88 6.18
N GLY A 291 -1.18 -20.15 5.08
CA GLY A 291 -1.71 -20.61 3.80
C GLY A 291 -1.50 -19.61 2.67
N ALA A 292 -2.10 -19.90 1.53
CA ALA A 292 -2.08 -19.01 0.37
C ALA A 292 -3.39 -19.11 -0.42
N LEU A 293 -3.73 -18.02 -1.11
CA LEU A 293 -4.79 -18.02 -2.10
C LEU A 293 -4.24 -18.50 -3.43
N PHE A 294 -4.86 -19.53 -4.02
CA PHE A 294 -4.53 -20.04 -5.34
C PHE A 294 -5.64 -19.69 -6.30
N CYS A 295 -5.32 -18.99 -7.39
CA CYS A 295 -6.27 -18.71 -8.46
C CYS A 295 -5.79 -19.35 -9.76
N THR A 296 -6.62 -20.24 -10.33
CA THR A 296 -6.41 -20.84 -11.65
C THR A 296 -7.24 -20.08 -12.67
N PHE A 297 -6.59 -19.50 -13.68
CA PHE A 297 -7.16 -18.73 -14.76
C PHE A 297 -7.15 -19.51 -16.08
N ASN A 298 -7.92 -19.02 -17.04
CA ASN A 298 -8.08 -19.66 -18.34
C ASN A 298 -8.45 -21.15 -18.21
N ILE A 299 -9.39 -21.44 -17.32
CA ILE A 299 -9.75 -22.82 -16.94
C ILE A 299 -10.30 -23.55 -18.15
N HIS A 300 -9.71 -24.71 -18.46
CA HIS A 300 -10.05 -25.52 -19.63
C HIS A 300 -9.98 -24.74 -20.96
N GLY A 301 -9.20 -23.66 -21.02
CA GLY A 301 -9.06 -22.82 -22.20
C GLY A 301 -10.14 -21.75 -22.36
N ASP A 302 -11.01 -21.54 -21.37
CA ASP A 302 -11.92 -20.38 -21.34
C ASP A 302 -11.19 -19.14 -20.77
N PRO A 303 -10.79 -18.17 -21.60
CA PRO A 303 -9.97 -17.04 -21.17
C PRO A 303 -10.72 -16.08 -20.23
N ARG A 304 -12.02 -16.28 -20.01
CA ARG A 304 -12.85 -15.47 -19.13
C ARG A 304 -13.19 -16.15 -17.82
N ARG A 305 -12.73 -17.39 -17.59
CA ARG A 305 -13.06 -18.14 -16.38
C ARG A 305 -11.85 -18.39 -15.50
N ALA A 306 -12.04 -18.16 -14.21
CA ALA A 306 -11.10 -18.52 -13.17
C ALA A 306 -11.81 -19.13 -11.95
N PHE A 307 -11.03 -19.80 -11.13
CA PHE A 307 -11.45 -20.39 -9.87
C PHE A 307 -10.36 -20.17 -8.85
N CYS A 308 -10.74 -19.71 -7.67
CA CYS A 308 -9.82 -19.40 -6.59
C CYS A 308 -10.16 -20.19 -5.34
N GLU A 309 -9.15 -20.61 -4.60
CA GLU A 309 -9.28 -21.31 -3.32
C GLU A 309 -8.21 -20.82 -2.34
N PHE A 310 -8.62 -20.49 -1.10
CA PHE A 310 -7.65 -20.31 -0.01
C PHE A 310 -7.50 -21.65 0.71
N GLU A 311 -6.28 -22.18 0.70
CA GLU A 311 -5.90 -23.42 1.38
C GLU A 311 -4.86 -23.13 2.46
N ASP A 312 -5.08 -23.66 3.66
CA ASP A 312 -4.11 -23.60 4.74
C ASP A 312 -3.11 -24.78 4.71
N ILE A 313 -2.03 -24.69 5.48
CA ILE A 313 -0.99 -25.72 5.57
C ILE A 313 -1.49 -27.06 6.12
N ALA A 314 -2.69 -27.09 6.73
CA ALA A 314 -3.37 -28.32 7.14
C ALA A 314 -4.23 -28.95 6.03
N GLY A 315 -4.28 -28.33 4.85
CA GLY A 315 -5.05 -28.78 3.70
C GLY A 315 -6.55 -28.46 3.78
N ARG A 316 -6.96 -27.53 4.65
CA ARG A 316 -8.35 -27.08 4.74
C ARG A 316 -8.59 -25.95 3.75
N ILE A 317 -9.69 -26.07 3.01
CA ILE A 317 -10.19 -25.01 2.12
C ILE A 317 -11.10 -24.08 2.93
N TRP A 318 -10.67 -22.84 3.11
CA TRP A 318 -11.39 -21.82 3.89
C TRP A 318 -12.34 -20.98 3.04
N ASP A 319 -11.99 -20.82 1.76
CA ASP A 319 -12.81 -20.10 0.81
C ASP A 319 -12.58 -20.66 -0.59
N GLN A 320 -13.62 -20.61 -1.42
CA GLN A 320 -13.56 -21.03 -2.82
C GLN A 320 -14.64 -20.33 -3.65
N PHE A 321 -14.25 -19.77 -4.79
CA PHE A 321 -15.15 -18.96 -5.61
C PHE A 321 -14.80 -19.01 -7.09
N GLN A 322 -15.82 -18.91 -7.93
CA GLN A 322 -15.65 -18.76 -9.37
C GLN A 322 -15.59 -17.29 -9.73
N VAL A 323 -14.75 -16.96 -10.70
CA VAL A 323 -14.63 -15.61 -11.24
C VAL A 323 -14.79 -15.64 -12.75
N PHE A 324 -15.61 -14.73 -13.26
CA PHE A 324 -15.84 -14.51 -14.67
C PHE A 324 -15.45 -13.09 -15.03
N SER A 325 -14.53 -12.93 -15.97
CA SER A 325 -14.11 -11.62 -16.45
C SER A 325 -14.98 -11.14 -17.60
N HIS A 326 -15.73 -10.06 -17.38
CA HIS A 326 -16.39 -9.26 -18.43
C HIS A 326 -15.63 -7.96 -18.71
N VAL A 327 -14.38 -7.84 -18.24
CA VAL A 327 -13.51 -6.70 -18.54
C VAL A 327 -13.24 -6.66 -20.03
N ASP A 328 -13.60 -5.58 -20.71
CA ASP A 328 -13.32 -5.47 -22.14
C ASP A 328 -11.80 -5.27 -22.33
N PRO A 329 -11.08 -6.18 -23.02
CA PRO A 329 -9.66 -6.03 -23.27
C PRO A 329 -9.39 -4.79 -24.13
N HIS A 330 -10.28 -4.43 -25.04
CA HIS A 330 -10.12 -3.26 -25.90
C HIS A 330 -10.90 -2.04 -25.41
N GLY A 331 -11.81 -2.27 -24.48
CA GLY A 331 -12.67 -1.28 -23.86
C GLY A 331 -12.22 -1.00 -22.44
N VAL A 332 -11.03 -0.43 -22.29
CA VAL A 332 -11.04 0.80 -21.50
C VAL A 332 -11.91 1.72 -22.35
N PRO A 333 -13.18 2.02 -22.00
CA PRO A 333 -13.79 3.20 -22.60
C PRO A 333 -12.77 4.29 -22.33
N ALA A 334 -12.25 4.96 -23.37
CA ALA A 334 -11.35 6.11 -23.23
C ALA A 334 -11.80 6.82 -21.97
N PRO A 335 -10.95 6.86 -20.91
CA PRO A 335 -11.37 6.84 -19.51
C PRO A 335 -12.65 7.61 -19.47
N GLN A 336 -13.79 6.95 -19.21
CA GLN A 336 -15.05 7.66 -19.02
C GLN A 336 -14.65 8.72 -18.01
N SER A 337 -14.44 9.95 -18.48
CA SER A 337 -13.39 10.76 -17.85
C SER A 337 -13.78 10.87 -16.39
N ARG A 338 -12.83 10.96 -15.46
CA ARG A 338 -13.20 11.19 -14.06
C ARG A 338 -14.30 12.27 -13.95
N LEU A 339 -14.23 13.25 -14.86
CA LEU A 339 -15.25 14.24 -15.19
C LEU A 339 -16.62 13.70 -15.69
N GLU A 340 -16.72 12.71 -16.59
CA GLU A 340 -17.99 12.08 -17.00
C GLU A 340 -18.65 11.27 -15.88
N GLU A 341 -17.89 10.48 -15.09
CA GLU A 341 -18.45 9.80 -13.90
C GLU A 341 -18.89 10.84 -12.86
N GLU A 342 -18.11 11.91 -12.66
CA GLU A 342 -18.50 13.05 -11.83
C GLU A 342 -19.75 13.75 -12.37
N LEU A 343 -19.88 13.96 -13.69
CA LEU A 343 -21.07 14.56 -14.32
C LEU A 343 -22.30 13.67 -14.17
N GLU A 344 -22.17 12.36 -14.34
CA GLU A 344 -23.28 11.42 -14.12
C GLU A 344 -23.69 11.35 -12.64
N THR A 345 -22.73 11.32 -11.72
CA THR A 345 -22.97 11.33 -10.27
C THR A 345 -23.70 12.62 -9.88
N ARG A 346 -23.24 13.76 -10.42
CA ARG A 346 -23.88 15.07 -10.25
C ARG A 346 -25.30 15.08 -10.79
N ASN A 347 -25.54 14.48 -11.96
CA ASN A 347 -26.86 14.41 -12.58
C ASN A 347 -27.84 13.51 -11.80
N ARG A 348 -27.34 12.54 -11.04
CA ARG A 348 -28.15 11.70 -10.13
C ARG A 348 -28.47 12.39 -8.80
N GLY A 349 -27.85 13.54 -8.52
CA GLY A 349 -27.96 14.23 -7.23
C GLY A 349 -27.21 13.51 -6.10
N ASP A 350 -26.31 12.60 -6.44
CA ASP A 350 -25.47 11.89 -5.48
C ASP A 350 -24.35 12.81 -4.99
N ASP A 351 -23.91 12.59 -3.75
CA ASP A 351 -22.83 13.35 -3.15
C ASP A 351 -21.52 13.20 -3.97
N LEU A 352 -21.02 14.34 -4.45
CA LEU A 352 -19.76 14.48 -5.20
C LEU A 352 -18.54 14.52 -4.27
N CYS A 353 -18.76 14.65 -2.96
CA CYS A 353 -17.68 14.57 -1.99
C CYS A 353 -16.91 13.27 -2.16
N ARG A 354 -15.58 13.37 -2.18
CA ARG A 354 -14.67 12.22 -2.19
C ARG A 354 -13.61 12.37 -1.12
N THR A 355 -13.18 11.26 -0.58
CA THR A 355 -12.00 11.15 0.28
C THR A 355 -10.78 11.38 -0.60
N ARG A 356 -10.03 12.42 -0.26
CA ARG A 356 -8.72 12.75 -0.80
C ARG A 356 -7.68 12.48 0.27
N GLN A 357 -6.44 12.33 -0.18
CA GLN A 357 -5.31 12.15 0.70
C GLN A 357 -4.11 12.92 0.20
N PHE A 358 -3.21 13.25 1.11
CA PHE A 358 -1.84 13.60 0.79
C PHE A 358 -0.91 13.08 1.88
N GLU A 359 0.36 12.91 1.52
CA GLU A 359 1.42 12.56 2.45
C GLU A 359 2.55 13.58 2.32
N VAL A 360 2.97 14.17 3.45
CA VAL A 360 4.04 15.14 3.52
C VAL A 360 5.13 14.62 4.44
N GLN A 361 6.34 14.52 3.92
CA GLN A 361 7.50 14.06 4.68
C GLN A 361 8.25 15.22 5.32
N VAL A 362 9.04 14.94 6.35
CA VAL A 362 10.07 15.87 6.82
C VAL A 362 11.12 16.06 5.74
N MET A 363 11.24 17.28 5.21
CA MET A 363 12.07 17.55 4.03
C MET A 363 13.43 18.18 4.32
N ARG A 364 13.73 18.50 5.59
CA ARG A 364 14.96 19.23 5.96
C ARG A 364 15.49 18.76 7.30
N GLN A 365 16.80 18.58 7.41
CA GLN A 365 17.49 18.20 8.66
C GLN A 365 17.15 19.07 9.88
N LYS A 366 16.85 20.36 9.67
CA LYS A 366 16.48 21.27 10.77
C LYS A 366 15.04 21.11 11.28
N ASP A 367 14.22 20.38 10.54
CA ASP A 367 12.82 20.13 10.87
C ASP A 367 12.64 18.86 11.72
N ASN A 368 13.67 18.02 11.87
CA ASN A 368 13.75 16.92 12.83
C ASN A 368 14.88 17.14 13.85
N TYR A 369 14.53 17.49 15.09
CA TYR A 369 15.54 17.72 16.14
C TYR A 369 15.08 17.24 17.52
N ILE A 370 16.04 16.94 18.38
CA ILE A 370 15.79 16.60 19.79
C ILE A 370 15.78 17.90 20.61
N PHE A 371 14.75 18.06 21.42
CA PHE A 371 14.63 19.11 22.42
C PHE A 371 14.84 18.50 23.81
N ASP A 372 15.87 18.97 24.50
CA ASP A 372 16.20 18.56 25.86
C ASP A 372 15.46 19.47 26.85
N ARG A 373 14.54 18.89 27.64
CA ARG A 373 13.68 19.69 28.53
C ARG A 373 14.44 20.26 29.72
N ALA A 374 15.51 19.61 30.17
CA ALA A 374 16.27 20.02 31.36
C ALA A 374 17.17 21.23 31.07
N SER A 375 17.80 21.25 29.90
CA SER A 375 18.71 22.31 29.45
C SER A 375 18.04 23.35 28.55
N GLY A 376 16.86 23.04 28.00
CA GLY A 376 16.17 23.89 27.02
C GLY A 376 16.89 23.99 25.67
N THR A 377 17.83 23.07 25.41
CA THR A 377 18.68 23.11 24.21
C THR A 377 18.09 22.29 23.07
N ARG A 378 18.44 22.70 21.85
CA ARG A 378 18.10 21.96 20.61
C ARG A 378 19.34 21.23 20.13
N VAL A 379 19.22 19.93 19.95
CA VAL A 379 20.28 19.10 19.39
C VAL A 379 19.82 18.63 18.02
N LEU A 380 20.49 19.13 16.98
CA LEU A 380 20.35 18.58 15.63
C LEU A 380 21.00 17.21 15.61
N THR A 381 20.25 16.16 15.25
CA THR A 381 20.82 14.82 15.13
C THR A 381 21.62 14.76 13.83
N ARG A 382 22.95 14.65 13.96
CA ARG A 382 23.81 14.21 12.84
C ARG A 382 23.79 12.69 12.68
N ASP A 383 23.15 12.00 13.62
CA ASP A 383 23.01 10.56 13.65
C ASP A 383 21.82 10.10 12.79
N ALA A 384 21.85 8.84 12.38
CA ALA A 384 20.79 8.19 11.63
C ALA A 384 19.46 8.06 12.41
N ALA A 385 19.47 8.36 13.72
CA ALA A 385 18.37 8.11 14.64
C ALA A 385 17.96 9.36 15.43
N LEU A 386 16.65 9.55 15.57
CA LEU A 386 15.98 10.44 16.49
C LEU A 386 15.62 9.63 17.75
N THR A 387 16.38 9.84 18.82
CA THR A 387 16.18 9.16 20.09
C THR A 387 15.44 10.05 21.09
N VAL A 388 14.45 9.48 21.78
CA VAL A 388 13.74 10.13 22.90
C VAL A 388 13.68 9.23 24.13
N ASP A 389 13.61 9.86 25.29
CA ASP A 389 13.31 9.26 26.59
C ASP A 389 12.33 10.16 27.37
N GLU A 390 12.20 9.96 28.67
CA GLU A 390 11.29 10.72 29.55
C GLU A 390 11.65 12.22 29.67
N ASN A 391 12.91 12.57 29.44
CA ASN A 391 13.46 13.92 29.58
C ASN A 391 13.61 14.66 28.25
N GLN A 392 13.50 13.94 27.13
CA GLN A 392 13.70 14.46 25.78
C GLN A 392 12.43 14.34 24.94
N SER A 393 12.26 15.28 24.00
CA SER A 393 11.23 15.17 22.98
C SER A 393 11.82 15.42 21.61
N VAL A 394 11.40 14.65 20.61
CA VAL A 394 11.69 14.95 19.22
C VAL A 394 10.62 15.89 18.70
N ARG A 395 11.07 16.98 18.09
CA ARG A 395 10.20 17.84 17.31
C ARG A 395 10.29 17.46 15.85
N LEU A 396 9.13 17.22 15.24
CA LEU A 396 8.95 17.06 13.80
C LEU A 396 8.16 18.26 13.27
N ILE A 397 8.60 18.79 12.13
CA ILE A 397 7.90 19.89 11.44
C ILE A 397 7.60 19.46 10.01
N PHE A 398 6.31 19.22 9.73
CA PHE A 398 5.78 18.98 8.40
C PHE A 398 5.36 20.32 7.80
N ARG A 399 5.89 20.66 6.64
CA ARG A 399 5.75 21.99 6.03
C ARG A 399 5.12 21.90 4.66
N ASP A 400 4.71 23.06 4.17
CA ASP A 400 4.20 23.21 2.81
C ASP A 400 2.99 22.28 2.57
N LEU A 401 2.17 22.08 3.61
CA LEU A 401 0.92 21.35 3.48
C LEU A 401 -0.01 22.11 2.51
N PRO A 402 -0.93 21.41 1.81
CA PRO A 402 -1.90 22.07 0.95
C PRO A 402 -2.64 23.20 1.66
N ALA A 403 -2.74 24.36 1.02
CA ALA A 403 -3.33 25.57 1.62
C ALA A 403 -4.85 25.45 1.85
N GLU A 404 -5.53 24.62 1.05
CA GLU A 404 -6.97 24.39 1.15
C GLU A 404 -7.22 22.97 1.65
N ILE A 405 -7.49 22.86 2.95
CA ILE A 405 -8.32 21.78 3.49
C ILE A 405 -9.53 22.47 4.11
N PRO A 406 -10.76 22.15 3.70
CA PRO A 406 -11.94 22.65 4.40
C PRO A 406 -11.84 22.21 5.87
N ALA A 407 -11.73 23.17 6.79
CA ALA A 407 -11.58 22.89 8.22
C ALA A 407 -12.71 21.99 8.82
N GLY A 408 -13.77 21.74 8.06
CA GLY A 408 -14.90 20.90 8.43
C GLY A 408 -14.85 19.43 8.04
N ASP A 409 -13.85 18.94 7.30
CA ASP A 409 -13.96 17.62 6.65
C ASP A 409 -12.67 16.77 6.68
N LEU A 410 -11.75 16.99 7.64
CA LEU A 410 -10.69 16.02 7.93
C LEU A 410 -11.32 14.68 8.36
N LEU A 411 -10.79 13.56 7.85
CA LEU A 411 -11.29 12.21 8.13
C LEU A 411 -10.35 11.41 9.02
N SER A 412 -9.04 11.51 8.78
CA SER A 412 -8.00 10.91 9.59
C SER A 412 -6.68 11.65 9.37
N ALA A 413 -5.79 11.63 10.36
CA ALA A 413 -4.40 12.04 10.19
C ALA A 413 -3.49 11.17 11.05
N HIS A 414 -2.35 10.75 10.51
CA HIS A 414 -1.38 9.97 11.29
C HIS A 414 0.04 10.23 10.81
N ILE A 415 1.00 9.94 11.67
CA ILE A 415 2.42 9.99 11.33
C ILE A 415 2.93 8.57 11.12
N GLN A 416 3.76 8.38 10.11
CA GLN A 416 4.52 7.16 9.91
C GLN A 416 5.97 7.36 10.37
N LEU A 417 6.46 6.44 11.21
CA LEU A 417 7.80 6.48 11.82
C LEU A 417 8.52 5.15 11.61
N LEU A 418 9.69 5.15 10.96
CA LEU A 418 10.53 3.95 10.93
C LEU A 418 11.25 3.78 12.28
N GLY A 419 10.95 2.70 12.98
CA GLY A 419 11.67 2.26 14.15
C GLY A 419 13.07 1.77 13.88
N LEU A 420 14.02 2.12 14.75
CA LEU A 420 15.40 1.62 14.66
C LEU A 420 15.78 0.73 15.84
N GLU A 421 15.36 1.07 17.05
CA GLU A 421 15.63 0.27 18.25
C GLU A 421 14.45 0.32 19.22
N SER A 422 14.19 -0.82 19.86
CA SER A 422 13.37 -0.91 21.06
C SER A 422 14.11 -1.69 22.13
N ASP A 423 14.10 -1.18 23.36
CA ASP A 423 14.40 -2.02 24.51
C ASP A 423 13.23 -3.02 24.61
N GLN A 424 13.45 -4.28 24.20
CA GLN A 424 12.41 -5.30 23.98
C GLN A 424 11.60 -5.73 25.23
N HIS A 425 11.73 -5.00 26.35
CA HIS A 425 11.16 -5.38 27.65
C HIS A 425 10.29 -4.30 28.29
N GLU A 426 10.10 -3.14 27.65
CA GLU A 426 9.24 -2.07 28.19
C GLU A 426 8.13 -1.72 27.22
N LEU A 427 6.88 -1.71 27.68
CA LEU A 427 5.71 -1.29 26.89
C LEU A 427 5.88 0.19 26.45
N PRO A 428 6.11 0.49 25.16
CA PRO A 428 6.12 1.86 24.68
C PRO A 428 4.81 2.56 25.03
N LEU A 429 4.94 3.73 25.64
CA LEU A 429 3.88 4.73 25.61
C LEU A 429 4.51 6.01 25.11
N LEU A 430 4.22 6.38 23.86
CA LEU A 430 4.60 7.68 23.32
C LEU A 430 3.49 8.69 23.60
N ARG A 431 3.89 9.93 23.85
CA ARG A 431 3.00 11.09 23.84
C ARG A 431 3.34 11.97 22.66
N ILE A 432 2.33 12.25 21.85
CA ILE A 432 2.42 13.09 20.66
C ILE A 432 1.52 14.30 20.92
N GLY A 433 2.09 15.50 20.92
CA GLY A 433 1.35 16.73 21.17
C GLY A 433 1.80 17.89 20.30
N SER A 434 0.95 18.90 20.17
CA SER A 434 1.31 20.17 19.54
C SER A 434 2.07 21.06 20.54
N PRO A 435 3.18 21.72 20.15
CA PRO A 435 3.88 22.64 21.04
C PRO A 435 3.18 23.98 21.25
N VAL A 436 2.13 24.28 20.48
CA VAL A 436 1.48 25.61 20.44
C VAL A 436 -0.04 25.55 20.65
N GLY A 437 -0.61 24.35 20.88
CA GLY A 437 -2.07 24.12 20.87
C GLY A 437 -2.67 23.68 22.21
N ALA A 438 -4.00 23.74 22.28
CA ALA A 438 -4.82 23.23 23.39
C ALA A 438 -5.24 21.76 23.21
N ALA A 439 -4.97 21.16 22.05
CA ALA A 439 -5.23 19.74 21.80
C ALA A 439 -4.50 18.86 22.83
N GLU A 440 -5.25 17.97 23.47
CA GLU A 440 -4.69 17.00 24.41
C GLU A 440 -3.68 16.10 23.67
N PRO A 441 -2.52 15.81 24.28
CA PRO A 441 -1.57 14.88 23.69
C PRO A 441 -2.21 13.52 23.43
N VAL A 442 -1.98 12.99 22.24
CA VAL A 442 -2.38 11.64 21.87
C VAL A 442 -1.36 10.67 22.46
N ALA A 443 -1.86 9.68 23.18
CA ALA A 443 -1.06 8.58 23.70
C ALA A 443 -1.09 7.44 22.67
N TRP A 444 0.07 6.89 22.36
CA TRP A 444 0.22 5.74 21.47
C TRP A 444 0.92 4.61 22.21
N SER A 445 0.37 3.42 22.15
CA SER A 445 0.84 2.25 22.88
C SER A 445 1.22 1.11 21.93
N TYR A 446 1.95 0.14 22.47
CA TYR A 446 2.33 -1.09 21.75
C TYR A 446 1.14 -1.92 21.26
N GLU A 447 0.00 -1.86 21.94
CA GLU A 447 -1.19 -2.63 21.54
C GLU A 447 -1.82 -2.08 20.26
N ASP A 448 -1.51 -0.83 19.88
CA ASP A 448 -2.07 -0.17 18.69
C ASP A 448 -1.38 -0.63 17.40
N GLU A 449 -0.06 -0.83 17.43
CA GLU A 449 0.73 -1.56 16.43
C GLU A 449 1.94 -2.17 17.15
N GLU A 450 2.09 -3.51 17.13
CA GLU A 450 3.21 -4.23 17.75
C GLU A 450 4.55 -3.55 17.40
N TRP A 451 5.13 -2.77 18.33
CA TRP A 451 6.36 -2.01 18.12
C TRP A 451 7.55 -2.95 17.87
N GLU A 452 7.78 -3.30 16.62
CA GLU A 452 8.90 -4.11 16.17
C GLU A 452 10.02 -3.21 15.63
N ALA A 453 11.25 -3.38 16.13
CA ALA A 453 12.39 -2.62 15.62
C ALA A 453 12.55 -2.84 14.10
N SER A 454 13.01 -1.82 13.37
CA SER A 454 13.17 -1.83 11.91
C SER A 454 11.84 -1.83 11.12
N THR A 455 10.74 -1.41 11.73
CA THR A 455 9.41 -1.39 11.07
C THR A 455 8.83 0.02 11.07
N VAL A 456 8.00 0.31 10.07
CA VAL A 456 7.26 1.57 10.03
C VAL A 456 5.99 1.47 10.86
N TRP A 457 5.89 2.33 11.86
CA TRP A 457 4.74 2.46 12.74
C TRP A 457 3.84 3.63 12.37
N THR A 458 2.55 3.43 12.52
CA THR A 458 1.49 4.41 12.32
C THR A 458 0.96 4.88 13.66
N THR A 459 0.98 6.19 13.90
CA THR A 459 0.42 6.76 15.13
C THR A 459 -1.11 6.66 15.15
N PRO A 460 -1.79 6.79 16.32
CA PRO A 460 -3.23 6.97 16.35
C PRO A 460 -3.60 8.27 15.64
N ASP A 461 -4.90 8.46 15.47
CA ASP A 461 -5.43 9.63 14.78
C ASP A 461 -5.01 10.95 15.49
N LEU A 462 -4.41 11.85 14.71
CA LEU A 462 -3.92 13.17 15.09
C LEU A 462 -4.79 14.28 14.48
N ILE A 463 -6.02 13.97 14.06
CA ILE A 463 -6.94 14.89 13.40
C ILE A 463 -7.05 16.25 14.09
N ASP A 464 -7.12 16.28 15.43
CA ASP A 464 -7.27 17.52 16.20
C ASP A 464 -6.01 18.39 16.13
N ILE A 465 -4.81 17.78 16.14
CA ILE A 465 -3.54 18.49 15.99
C ILE A 465 -3.44 19.11 14.58
N VAL A 466 -3.83 18.36 13.54
CA VAL A 466 -3.83 18.87 12.16
C VAL A 466 -4.86 19.98 12.01
N ARG A 467 -6.07 19.79 12.53
CA ARG A 467 -7.15 20.79 12.49
C ARG A 467 -6.71 22.11 13.12
N ASP A 468 -6.11 22.06 14.31
CA ASP A 468 -5.59 23.24 15.00
C ASP A 468 -4.54 23.98 14.17
N ALA A 469 -3.66 23.25 13.46
CA ALA A 469 -2.65 23.85 12.59
C ALA A 469 -3.28 24.59 11.40
N TYR A 470 -4.36 24.05 10.82
CA TYR A 470 -5.11 24.70 9.74
C TYR A 470 -5.84 25.96 10.24
N ILE A 471 -6.52 25.88 11.40
CA ILE A 471 -7.19 27.03 12.04
C ILE A 471 -6.18 28.14 12.34
N ALA A 472 -5.00 27.81 12.87
CA ALA A 472 -3.96 28.78 13.19
C ALA A 472 -3.37 29.48 11.95
N ALA A 473 -3.47 28.85 10.77
CA ALA A 473 -2.98 29.39 9.51
C ALA A 473 -4.03 30.19 8.71
N GLU A 474 -5.30 30.21 9.16
CA GLU A 474 -6.38 30.93 8.47
C GLU A 474 -6.01 32.41 8.21
N GLY A 475 -6.03 32.80 6.94
CA GLY A 475 -5.64 34.15 6.47
C GLY A 475 -4.23 34.28 5.89
N GLY A 476 -3.44 33.21 5.83
CA GLY A 476 -2.12 33.16 5.19
C GLY A 476 -2.14 32.78 3.70
N ILE A 477 -1.12 33.23 2.94
CA ILE A 477 -0.90 32.86 1.51
C ILE A 477 -0.08 31.56 1.38
N ILE A 478 0.59 31.14 2.45
CA ILE A 478 1.41 29.92 2.52
C ILE A 478 0.59 28.87 3.27
N GLY A 479 0.58 27.63 2.79
CA GLY A 479 -0.10 26.53 3.46
C GLY A 479 0.44 26.27 4.88
N PRO A 480 -0.36 25.64 5.77
CA PRO A 480 0.02 25.46 7.16
C PRO A 480 1.27 24.59 7.31
N SER A 481 1.85 24.62 8.51
CA SER A 481 2.84 23.65 8.95
C SER A 481 2.31 22.94 10.18
N VAL A 482 2.38 21.61 10.19
CA VAL A 482 2.07 20.81 11.38
C VAL A 482 3.37 20.57 12.14
N THR A 483 3.38 20.96 13.41
CA THR A 483 4.50 20.69 14.31
C THR A 483 4.03 19.77 15.42
N VAL A 484 4.75 18.67 15.64
CA VAL A 484 4.51 17.77 16.75
C VAL A 484 5.75 17.59 17.61
N ASP A 485 5.55 17.45 18.91
CA ASP A 485 6.52 16.96 19.85
C ASP A 485 6.16 15.53 20.23
N ILE A 486 7.10 14.62 19.99
CA ILE A 486 7.01 13.21 20.38
C ILE A 486 7.93 13.00 21.58
N SER A 487 7.40 12.48 22.67
CA SER A 487 8.19 12.12 23.85
C SER A 487 7.83 10.73 24.33
N SER A 488 8.78 10.06 24.99
CA SER A 488 8.51 8.81 25.65
C SER A 488 7.93 9.07 27.05
N VAL A 489 6.91 8.31 27.45
CA VAL A 489 6.43 8.32 28.84
C VAL A 489 7.30 7.42 29.70
N PHE A 490 7.75 6.29 29.15
CA PHE A 490 8.68 5.35 29.78
C PHE A 490 9.54 4.68 28.72
N GLY A 491 10.82 4.47 29.03
CA GLY A 491 11.77 3.79 28.17
C GLY A 491 12.32 4.64 27.02
N ARG A 492 13.42 4.17 26.43
CA ARG A 492 14.10 4.87 25.33
C ARG A 492 13.54 4.41 23.99
N ARG A 493 13.34 5.33 23.05
CA ARG A 493 12.84 5.03 21.69
C ARG A 493 13.69 5.71 20.64
N SER A 494 13.95 5.00 19.55
CA SER A 494 14.73 5.48 18.41
C SER A 494 13.98 5.25 17.11
N PHE A 495 13.86 6.30 16.30
CA PHE A 495 13.27 6.24 14.96
C PHE A 495 14.15 6.94 13.94
N ALA A 496 13.96 6.66 12.66
CA ALA A 496 14.82 7.15 11.60
C ALA A 496 14.81 8.68 11.48
N ALA A 497 16.00 9.25 11.30
CA ALA A 497 16.19 10.66 11.02
C ALA A 497 16.11 10.95 9.51
N PHE A 498 16.15 12.24 9.15
CA PHE A 498 16.19 12.72 7.77
C PHE A 498 17.47 12.33 6.99
N GLU A 499 18.65 12.43 7.62
CA GLU A 499 19.94 12.40 6.92
C GLU A 499 20.47 11.03 6.41
N PRO A 500 20.12 9.83 6.97
CA PRO A 500 20.67 8.57 6.46
C PRO A 500 19.97 8.10 5.17
N ASP A 501 18.67 8.33 5.07
CA ASP A 501 17.84 8.02 3.91
C ASP A 501 16.56 8.87 4.03
N MET A 502 16.42 9.88 3.16
CA MET A 502 15.25 10.74 3.15
C MET A 502 13.97 9.93 2.97
N CYS A 503 14.02 8.78 2.30
CA CYS A 503 12.87 7.92 2.07
C CYS A 503 12.39 7.19 3.34
N LEU A 504 13.14 7.25 4.44
CA LEU A 504 12.79 6.68 5.74
C LEU A 504 12.44 7.77 6.78
N ALA A 505 12.51 9.05 6.40
CA ALA A 505 12.16 10.15 7.27
C ALA A 505 10.66 10.10 7.61
N ALA A 506 10.31 10.56 8.82
CA ALA A 506 8.92 10.62 9.27
C ALA A 506 8.02 11.36 8.27
N SER A 507 6.83 10.82 8.03
CA SER A 507 5.81 11.43 7.16
C SER A 507 4.48 11.61 7.88
N LEU A 508 3.77 12.67 7.53
CA LEU A 508 2.41 12.96 7.96
C LEU A 508 1.47 12.65 6.81
N TYR A 509 0.54 11.73 7.05
CA TYR A 509 -0.50 11.37 6.12
C TYR A 509 -1.83 11.94 6.62
N VAL A 510 -2.63 12.49 5.71
CA VAL A 510 -3.92 13.13 6.01
C VAL A 510 -4.95 12.69 5.00
N GLU A 511 -6.09 12.16 5.48
CA GLU A 511 -7.31 11.96 4.70
C GLU A 511 -8.30 13.08 5.00
N TYR A 512 -8.95 13.59 3.95
CA TYR A 512 -9.96 14.63 4.07
C TYR A 512 -11.03 14.45 3.00
N ARG A 513 -12.24 14.88 3.31
CA ARG A 513 -13.33 14.93 2.36
C ARG A 513 -13.25 16.23 1.56
N SER A 514 -13.32 16.09 0.25
CA SER A 514 -13.30 17.19 -0.71
C SER A 514 -14.57 17.15 -1.54
N CYS A 515 -15.30 18.25 -1.47
CA CYS A 515 -16.48 18.61 -2.23
C CYS A 515 -16.24 20.00 -2.82
#